data_AF-A0A7X7LPZ4-F1
#
_entry.id   AF-A0A7X7LPZ4-F1
#
_cell.length_a   1.000
_cell.length_b   1.000
_cell.length_c   1.000
_cell.angle_alpha   90.00
_cell.angle_beta   90.00
_cell.angle_gamma   90.00
#
_symmetry.space_group_name_H-M   'P 1'
#
loop_
_entity.id
_entity.type
_entity.pdbx_description
1 polymer ?
#
loop_
_entity_poly.entity_id
_entity_poly.type
_entity_poly.pdbx_seq_one_letter_code
_entity_poly.pdbx_strand_id
1 'polypeptide(L)'
;MRRILDLIENPQDIDELDIGEMNELAVEIRDLLINSVAECGGHLAANLGVVELTIALHKVFDSPNDKIIWDVGHQSYVHKILTGRQEEMKLLRKFGGISGFPKVEESEHDAYNTGHASTSISAALGMAIARDIKGEKKSIVAFIGDGALTGGIAFEALNHAGQEGRDLIVVLNDNEMSISKNVGAMSVYLNRLRTDP
;
A
#
# COMPACT_ATOMS: atom_id res chain seq x y z
N MET A 1 25.82 -14.84 5.69
CA MET A 1 24.46 -15.42 5.60
C MET A 1 23.80 -14.81 4.37
N ARG A 2 23.07 -15.60 3.59
CA ARG A 2 22.25 -15.04 2.49
C ARG A 2 21.04 -14.35 3.14
N ARG A 3 20.67 -13.15 2.70
CA ARG A 3 19.50 -12.42 3.22
C ARG A 3 18.22 -13.06 2.69
N ILE A 4 17.13 -13.03 3.45
CA ILE A 4 15.82 -13.51 2.98
C ILE A 4 15.33 -12.62 1.84
N LEU A 5 15.53 -11.32 1.95
CA LEU A 5 15.19 -10.34 0.93
C LEU A 5 15.83 -10.66 -0.43
N ASP A 6 17.04 -11.22 -0.46
CA ASP A 6 17.72 -11.64 -1.70
C ASP A 6 17.10 -12.90 -2.35
N LEU A 7 16.04 -13.46 -1.75
CA LEU A 7 15.24 -14.57 -2.27
C LEU A 7 13.86 -14.10 -2.77
N ILE A 8 13.46 -12.85 -2.52
CA ILE A 8 12.14 -12.32 -2.87
C ILE A 8 12.23 -11.62 -4.23
N GLU A 9 11.82 -12.31 -5.29
CA GLU A 9 11.71 -11.78 -6.64
C GLU A 9 10.26 -11.35 -6.97
N ASN A 10 9.28 -11.97 -6.32
CA ASN A 10 7.86 -11.68 -6.51
C ASN A 10 7.06 -11.87 -5.20
N PRO A 11 5.80 -11.38 -5.12
CA PRO A 11 5.01 -11.46 -3.90
C PRO A 11 4.77 -12.90 -3.41
N GLN A 12 4.66 -13.87 -4.32
CA GLN A 12 4.37 -15.27 -3.98
C GLN A 12 5.54 -15.95 -3.26
N ASP A 13 6.76 -15.42 -3.36
CA ASP A 13 7.91 -15.93 -2.59
C ASP A 13 7.69 -15.75 -1.07
N ILE A 14 6.81 -14.83 -0.67
CA ILE A 14 6.44 -14.62 0.74
C ILE A 14 5.58 -15.79 1.25
N ASP A 15 4.88 -16.52 0.38
CA ASP A 15 3.99 -17.64 0.77
C ASP A 15 4.73 -18.79 1.44
N GLU A 16 6.01 -18.95 1.12
CA GLU A 16 6.87 -19.99 1.70
C GLU A 16 7.41 -19.62 3.10
N LEU A 17 7.37 -18.34 3.46
CA LEU A 17 7.94 -17.85 4.72
C LEU A 17 7.04 -18.12 5.92
N ASP A 18 7.65 -18.55 7.02
CA ASP A 18 7.02 -18.56 8.33
C ASP A 18 7.03 -17.15 8.98
N ILE A 19 6.41 -17.03 10.16
CA ILE A 19 6.32 -15.75 10.88
C ILE A 19 7.69 -15.24 11.31
N GLY A 20 8.61 -16.12 11.71
CA GLY A 20 9.98 -15.75 12.09
C GLY A 20 10.74 -15.18 10.89
N GLU A 21 10.66 -15.86 9.75
CA GLU A 21 11.27 -15.44 8.49
C GLU A 21 10.66 -14.12 7.98
N MET A 22 9.34 -13.93 8.09
CA MET A 22 8.70 -12.65 7.75
C MET A 22 9.16 -11.49 8.65
N ASN A 23 9.44 -11.75 9.93
CA ASN A 23 10.01 -10.74 10.83
C ASN A 23 11.45 -10.38 10.45
N GLU A 24 12.26 -11.37 10.08
CA GLU A 24 13.61 -11.13 9.57
C GLU A 24 13.58 -10.34 8.25
N LEU A 25 12.70 -10.71 7.32
CA LEU A 25 12.46 -9.97 6.08
C LEU A 25 12.07 -8.50 6.37
N ALA A 26 11.22 -8.26 7.36
CA ALA A 26 10.84 -6.91 7.75
C ALA A 26 12.03 -6.06 8.25
N VAL A 27 13.01 -6.67 8.91
CA VAL A 27 14.24 -5.98 9.32
C VAL A 27 15.09 -5.63 8.09
N GLU A 28 15.30 -6.59 7.20
CA GLU A 28 16.12 -6.40 5.99
C GLU A 28 15.53 -5.34 5.05
N ILE A 29 14.20 -5.28 4.93
CA ILE A 29 13.49 -4.24 4.17
C ILE A 29 13.70 -2.86 4.78
N ARG A 30 13.66 -2.73 6.11
CA ARG A 30 13.92 -1.43 6.78
C ARG A 30 15.33 -0.94 6.49
N ASP A 31 16.32 -1.81 6.57
CA ASP A 31 17.71 -1.46 6.25
C ASP A 31 17.83 -0.99 4.79
N LEU A 32 17.21 -1.71 3.84
CA LEU A 32 17.20 -1.29 2.44
C LEU A 32 16.51 0.08 2.25
N LEU A 33 15.36 0.30 2.90
CA LEU A 33 14.64 1.57 2.81
C LEU A 33 15.48 2.73 3.32
N ILE A 34 16.12 2.59 4.49
CA ILE A 34 16.97 3.63 5.08
C ILE A 34 18.10 3.97 4.11
N ASN A 35 18.80 2.97 3.57
CA ASN A 35 19.92 3.17 2.64
C ASN A 35 19.46 3.83 1.33
N SER A 36 18.41 3.30 0.70
CA SER A 36 17.93 3.79 -0.60
C SER A 36 17.42 5.24 -0.50
N VAL A 37 16.67 5.56 0.55
CA VAL A 37 16.11 6.89 0.75
C VAL A 37 17.16 7.89 1.21
N ALA A 38 18.20 7.46 1.95
CA ALA A 38 19.33 8.33 2.29
C ALA A 38 20.08 8.83 1.03
N GLU A 39 20.17 8.00 0.00
CA GLU A 39 20.84 8.37 -1.26
C GLU A 39 19.93 9.15 -2.23
N CYS A 40 18.65 8.79 -2.32
CA CYS A 40 17.76 9.29 -3.37
C CYS A 40 16.75 10.34 -2.88
N GLY A 41 16.61 10.52 -1.56
CA GLY A 41 15.44 11.17 -0.97
C GLY A 41 14.17 10.33 -1.15
N GLY A 42 13.04 10.82 -0.64
CA GLY A 42 11.78 10.06 -0.67
C GLY A 42 11.03 10.09 0.65
N HIS A 43 10.01 9.25 0.76
CA HIS A 43 9.13 9.20 1.93
C HIS A 43 9.56 8.09 2.89
N LEU A 44 10.50 8.37 3.80
CA LEU A 44 11.02 7.32 4.69
C LEU A 44 9.98 6.85 5.73
N ALA A 45 9.47 7.78 6.55
CA ALA A 45 8.64 7.45 7.71
C ALA A 45 7.36 6.68 7.34
N ALA A 46 6.69 7.10 6.26
CA ALA A 46 5.48 6.45 5.77
C ALA A 46 5.72 4.98 5.36
N ASN A 47 6.88 4.66 4.80
CA ASN A 47 7.23 3.30 4.41
C ASN A 47 7.69 2.44 5.59
N LEU A 48 8.43 3.01 6.54
CA LEU A 48 8.83 2.30 7.76
C LEU A 48 7.61 1.88 8.60
N GLY A 49 6.53 2.67 8.57
CA GLY A 49 5.30 2.39 9.32
C GLY A 49 4.40 1.29 8.74
N VAL A 50 4.66 0.82 7.51
CA VAL A 50 3.79 -0.16 6.82
C VAL A 50 4.53 -1.43 6.39
N VAL A 51 5.76 -1.68 6.88
CA VAL A 51 6.56 -2.84 6.46
C VAL A 51 5.82 -4.15 6.69
N GLU A 52 5.45 -4.45 7.93
CA GLU A 52 4.73 -5.67 8.30
C GLU A 52 3.37 -5.75 7.60
N LEU A 53 2.65 -4.63 7.55
CA LEU A 53 1.34 -4.59 6.92
C LEU A 53 1.42 -4.88 5.42
N THR A 54 2.48 -4.42 4.74
CA THR A 54 2.69 -4.69 3.32
C THR A 54 3.10 -6.14 3.06
N ILE A 55 3.93 -6.72 3.93
CA ILE A 55 4.26 -8.16 3.88
C ILE A 55 2.97 -8.97 4.06
N ALA A 56 2.15 -8.64 5.07
CA ALA A 56 0.88 -9.31 5.32
C ALA A 56 -0.11 -9.17 4.15
N LEU A 57 -0.18 -8.00 3.51
CA LEU A 57 -1.01 -7.82 2.31
C LEU A 57 -0.59 -8.76 1.19
N HIS A 58 0.70 -8.85 0.90
CA HIS A 58 1.20 -9.72 -0.17
C HIS A 58 1.18 -11.21 0.20
N LYS A 59 1.18 -11.56 1.49
CA LYS A 59 0.93 -12.93 1.97
C LYS A 59 -0.53 -13.37 1.85
N VAL A 60 -1.47 -12.42 1.92
CA VAL A 60 -2.92 -12.69 1.94
C VAL A 60 -3.53 -12.56 0.54
N PHE A 61 -3.03 -11.64 -0.28
CA PHE A 61 -3.60 -11.32 -1.59
C PHE A 61 -2.63 -11.68 -2.72
N ASP A 62 -3.19 -12.28 -3.77
CA ASP A 62 -2.44 -12.80 -4.91
C ASP A 62 -2.21 -11.70 -5.96
N SER A 63 -1.27 -10.79 -5.71
CA SER A 63 -0.90 -9.75 -6.69
C SER A 63 -0.09 -10.37 -7.84
N PRO A 64 -0.42 -10.10 -9.12
CA PRO A 64 -1.26 -9.01 -9.63
C PRO A 64 -2.70 -9.41 -9.95
N ASN A 65 -3.13 -10.64 -9.69
CA ASN A 65 -4.50 -11.07 -9.93
C ASN A 65 -5.47 -10.26 -9.05
N ASP A 66 -5.22 -10.23 -7.75
CA ASP A 66 -5.82 -9.31 -6.80
C ASP A 66 -5.26 -7.90 -6.99
N LYS A 67 -6.12 -6.89 -6.79
CA LYS A 67 -5.76 -5.49 -7.00
C LYS A 67 -5.59 -4.77 -5.68
N ILE A 68 -4.36 -4.30 -5.44
CA ILE A 68 -4.01 -3.49 -4.27
C ILE A 68 -3.75 -2.07 -4.75
N ILE A 69 -4.55 -1.12 -4.26
CA ILE A 69 -4.50 0.29 -4.67
C ILE A 69 -3.98 1.12 -3.49
N TRP A 70 -2.83 1.77 -3.66
CA TRP A 70 -2.17 2.56 -2.62
C TRP A 70 -2.55 4.04 -2.70
N ASP A 71 -3.35 4.56 -1.77
CA ASP A 71 -3.71 5.98 -1.75
C ASP A 71 -2.48 6.89 -1.55
N VAL A 72 -2.42 7.99 -2.31
CA VAL A 72 -1.24 8.82 -2.56
C VAL A 72 -0.10 8.04 -3.21
N GLY A 73 0.27 6.87 -2.67
CA GLY A 73 1.32 5.99 -3.16
C GLY A 73 2.67 6.18 -2.48
N HIS A 74 2.83 7.22 -1.66
CA HIS A 74 4.09 7.53 -0.99
C HIS A 74 4.55 6.44 0.00
N GLN A 75 3.64 5.59 0.46
CA GLN A 75 3.86 4.47 1.39
C GLN A 75 3.95 3.11 0.68
N SER A 76 4.29 3.08 -0.63
CA SER A 76 4.35 1.84 -1.43
C SER A 76 5.75 1.34 -1.75
N TYR A 77 6.82 1.87 -1.14
CA TYR A 77 8.19 1.40 -1.44
C TYR A 77 8.39 -0.05 -1.03
N VAL A 78 7.82 -0.47 0.09
CA VAL A 78 7.84 -1.89 0.50
C VAL A 78 7.13 -2.75 -0.54
N HIS A 79 6.01 -2.27 -1.08
CA HIS A 79 5.30 -2.95 -2.16
C HIS A 79 6.17 -3.06 -3.42
N LYS A 80 6.86 -1.97 -3.82
CA LYS A 80 7.80 -2.01 -4.95
C LYS A 80 8.93 -3.03 -4.72
N ILE A 81 9.54 -3.02 -3.54
CA ILE A 81 10.60 -3.98 -3.16
C ILE A 81 10.11 -5.42 -3.31
N LEU A 82 8.95 -5.76 -2.75
CA LEU A 82 8.36 -7.11 -2.76
C LEU A 82 7.80 -7.54 -4.13
N THR A 83 7.82 -6.66 -5.14
CA THR A 83 7.28 -6.92 -6.48
C THR A 83 8.39 -6.83 -7.54
N GLY A 84 9.58 -7.32 -7.18
CA GLY A 84 10.72 -7.46 -8.08
C GLY A 84 11.53 -6.19 -8.34
N ARG A 85 11.18 -5.06 -7.71
CA ARG A 85 11.84 -3.75 -7.97
C ARG A 85 12.88 -3.39 -6.90
N GLN A 86 13.38 -4.35 -6.14
CA GLN A 86 14.39 -4.14 -5.09
C GLN A 86 15.61 -3.38 -5.63
N GLU A 87 16.22 -3.87 -6.72
CA GLU A 87 17.44 -3.29 -7.29
C GLU A 87 17.23 -1.90 -7.88
N GLU A 88 16.00 -1.58 -8.28
CA GLU A 88 15.63 -0.30 -8.88
C GLU A 88 15.50 0.82 -7.84
N MET A 89 15.41 0.48 -6.55
CA MET A 89 15.30 1.44 -5.45
C MET A 89 16.48 2.42 -5.38
N LYS A 90 17.67 2.05 -5.89
CA LYS A 90 18.83 2.96 -6.01
C LYS A 90 18.64 4.12 -7.01
N LEU A 91 17.64 3.99 -7.88
CA LEU A 91 17.24 5.00 -8.86
C LEU A 91 15.87 5.61 -8.55
N LEU A 92 15.33 5.38 -7.34
CA LEU A 92 14.07 5.94 -6.90
C LEU A 92 14.01 7.47 -7.12
N ARG A 93 12.96 7.94 -7.81
CA ARG A 93 12.71 9.36 -8.12
C ARG A 93 13.81 10.06 -8.94
N LYS A 94 14.78 9.32 -9.47
CA LYS A 94 15.79 9.85 -10.39
C LYS A 94 15.27 9.79 -11.83
N PHE A 95 15.78 10.67 -12.69
CA PHE A 95 15.45 10.63 -14.11
C PHE A 95 15.86 9.28 -14.71
N GLY A 96 14.92 8.61 -15.39
CA GLY A 96 15.12 7.26 -15.94
C GLY A 96 15.06 6.13 -14.91
N GLY A 97 14.75 6.42 -13.65
CA GLY A 97 14.49 5.43 -12.60
C GLY A 97 13.00 5.28 -12.28
N ILE A 98 12.70 4.52 -11.22
CA ILE A 98 11.33 4.25 -10.79
C ILE A 98 10.67 5.44 -10.10
N SER A 99 9.35 5.53 -10.25
CA SER A 99 8.49 6.53 -9.65
C SER A 99 8.49 6.43 -8.12
N GLY A 100 8.32 7.59 -7.47
CA GLY A 100 8.07 7.66 -6.02
C GLY A 100 6.66 7.22 -5.60
N PHE A 101 5.83 6.81 -6.55
CA PHE A 101 4.44 6.42 -6.39
C PHE A 101 4.13 5.21 -7.31
N PRO A 102 3.08 4.43 -7.05
CA PRO A 102 2.59 3.41 -7.97
C PRO A 102 2.30 3.99 -9.35
N LYS A 103 2.73 3.25 -10.36
CA LYS A 103 2.55 3.59 -11.76
C LYS A 103 2.31 2.32 -12.58
N VAL A 104 1.13 2.21 -13.20
CA VAL A 104 0.68 1.07 -14.00
C VAL A 104 1.65 0.75 -15.13
N GLU A 105 2.28 1.77 -15.71
CA GLU A 105 3.29 1.57 -16.77
C GLU A 105 4.64 1.05 -16.23
N GLU A 106 4.86 1.08 -14.91
CA GLU A 106 6.08 0.61 -14.25
C GLU A 106 5.97 -0.85 -13.80
N SER A 107 4.78 -1.32 -13.39
CA SER A 107 4.59 -2.69 -12.91
C SER A 107 3.13 -3.12 -13.00
N GLU A 108 2.88 -4.40 -13.29
CA GLU A 108 1.55 -5.00 -13.24
C GLU A 108 0.93 -5.05 -11.84
N HIS A 109 1.78 -4.93 -10.80
CA HIS A 109 1.38 -4.88 -9.40
C HIS A 109 0.87 -3.48 -8.98
N ASP A 110 1.22 -2.43 -9.73
CA ASP A 110 0.76 -1.07 -9.49
C ASP A 110 -0.63 -0.89 -10.14
N ALA A 111 -1.70 -1.27 -9.43
CA ALA A 111 -3.04 -1.36 -10.00
C ALA A 111 -3.64 -0.02 -10.48
N TYR A 112 -3.18 1.11 -9.95
CA TYR A 112 -3.71 2.45 -10.25
C TYR A 112 -2.63 3.52 -10.05
N ASN A 113 -2.57 4.49 -10.98
CA ASN A 113 -1.62 5.62 -10.88
C ASN A 113 -2.07 6.59 -9.79
N THR A 114 -1.25 6.76 -8.75
CA THR A 114 -1.55 7.68 -7.65
C THR A 114 -0.51 8.77 -7.47
N GLY A 115 -0.90 9.80 -6.74
CA GLY A 115 -0.05 10.92 -6.32
C GLY A 115 -0.87 11.92 -5.53
N HIS A 116 -2.10 12.19 -5.97
CA HIS A 116 -3.10 12.88 -5.16
C HIS A 116 -3.74 11.93 -4.14
N ALA A 117 -4.13 12.49 -3.00
CA ALA A 117 -4.77 11.78 -1.91
C ALA A 117 -6.26 11.52 -2.18
N SER A 118 -6.83 10.57 -1.43
CA SER A 118 -8.27 10.30 -1.30
C SER A 118 -8.93 9.67 -2.52
N THR A 119 -8.15 9.08 -3.44
CA THR A 119 -8.64 8.54 -4.72
C THR A 119 -8.80 7.02 -4.70
N SER A 120 -8.15 6.31 -3.76
CA SER A 120 -8.04 4.85 -3.79
C SER A 120 -9.39 4.14 -3.67
N ILE A 121 -10.27 4.57 -2.78
CA ILE A 121 -11.56 3.91 -2.51
C ILE A 121 -12.48 4.02 -3.74
N SER A 122 -12.52 5.20 -4.39
CA SER A 122 -13.32 5.41 -5.60
C SER A 122 -12.81 4.55 -6.76
N ALA A 123 -11.48 4.52 -6.96
CA ALA A 123 -10.86 3.67 -7.97
C ALA A 123 -11.12 2.19 -7.71
N ALA A 124 -11.02 1.76 -6.45
CA ALA A 124 -11.26 0.39 -6.03
C ALA A 124 -12.72 -0.04 -6.24
N LEU A 125 -13.68 0.83 -5.91
CA LEU A 125 -15.10 0.57 -6.19
C LEU A 125 -15.35 0.39 -7.69
N GLY A 126 -14.76 1.24 -8.54
CA GLY A 126 -14.84 1.08 -9.99
C GLY A 126 -14.29 -0.26 -10.48
N MET A 127 -13.15 -0.70 -9.93
CA MET A 127 -12.58 -2.00 -10.24
C MET A 127 -13.43 -3.18 -9.73
N ALA A 128 -14.06 -3.05 -8.56
CA ALA A 128 -14.95 -4.05 -8.00
C ALA A 128 -16.23 -4.21 -8.85
N ILE A 129 -16.83 -3.10 -9.30
CA ILE A 129 -17.97 -3.12 -10.22
C ILE A 129 -17.56 -3.79 -11.55
N ALA A 130 -16.39 -3.44 -12.10
CA ALA A 130 -15.90 -4.03 -13.33
C ALA A 130 -15.61 -5.54 -13.20
N ARG A 131 -15.05 -5.98 -12.07
CA ARG A 131 -14.84 -7.40 -11.74
C ARG A 131 -16.17 -8.15 -11.77
N ASP A 132 -17.19 -7.62 -11.10
CA ASP A 132 -18.50 -8.27 -10.97
C ASP A 132 -19.20 -8.38 -12.34
N ILE A 133 -19.14 -7.32 -13.17
CA ILE A 133 -19.67 -7.33 -14.54
C ILE A 133 -19.01 -8.43 -15.38
N LYS A 134 -17.71 -8.69 -15.17
CA LYS A 134 -16.95 -9.72 -15.87
C LYS A 134 -17.11 -11.13 -15.27
N GLY A 135 -17.78 -11.27 -14.12
CA GLY A 135 -17.89 -12.55 -13.41
C GLY A 135 -16.56 -13.05 -12.83
N GLU A 136 -15.61 -12.16 -12.59
CA GLU A 136 -14.30 -12.47 -12.01
C GLU A 136 -14.38 -12.60 -10.47
N LYS A 137 -13.41 -13.28 -9.85
CA LYS A 137 -13.41 -13.56 -8.40
C LYS A 137 -12.15 -13.07 -7.66
N LYS A 138 -11.55 -11.99 -8.15
CA LYS A 138 -10.38 -11.38 -7.51
C LYS A 138 -10.75 -10.43 -6.37
N SER A 139 -9.87 -10.31 -5.40
CA SER A 139 -9.96 -9.33 -4.33
C SER A 139 -9.59 -7.94 -4.85
N ILE A 140 -10.32 -6.93 -4.39
CA ILE A 140 -10.01 -5.52 -4.65
C ILE A 140 -9.80 -4.84 -3.30
N VAL A 141 -8.62 -4.27 -3.12
CA VAL A 141 -8.14 -3.72 -1.84
C VAL A 141 -7.73 -2.26 -2.03
N ALA A 142 -8.36 -1.35 -1.30
CA ALA A 142 -7.95 0.04 -1.18
C ALA A 142 -7.14 0.23 0.10
N PHE A 143 -5.88 0.62 -0.02
CA PHE A 143 -5.04 1.01 1.09
C PHE A 143 -5.06 2.53 1.24
N ILE A 144 -5.48 3.05 2.40
CA ILE A 144 -5.63 4.49 2.62
C ILE A 144 -5.09 4.90 3.99
N GLY A 145 -4.36 6.01 4.06
CA GLY A 145 -3.97 6.62 5.33
C GLY A 145 -5.12 7.42 5.96
N ASP A 146 -5.15 7.52 7.29
CA ASP A 146 -6.15 8.31 8.02
C ASP A 146 -6.17 9.79 7.61
N GLY A 147 -5.02 10.37 7.25
CA GLY A 147 -4.94 11.70 6.67
C GLY A 147 -5.68 11.82 5.33
N ALA A 148 -5.47 10.87 4.43
CA ALA A 148 -6.12 10.82 3.12
C ALA A 148 -7.63 10.50 3.23
N LEU A 149 -8.03 9.78 4.27
CA LEU A 149 -9.45 9.49 4.54
C LEU A 149 -10.25 10.78 4.82
N THR A 150 -9.60 11.85 5.27
CA THR A 150 -10.29 13.14 5.53
C THR A 150 -10.74 13.88 4.26
N GLY A 151 -10.27 13.47 3.09
CA GLY A 151 -10.67 14.12 1.83
C GLY A 151 -12.10 13.79 1.44
N GLY A 152 -12.84 14.79 0.93
CA GLY A 152 -14.26 14.65 0.57
C GLY A 152 -14.54 13.52 -0.42
N ILE A 153 -13.62 13.28 -1.37
CA ILE A 153 -13.73 12.18 -2.35
C ILE A 153 -13.70 10.81 -1.66
N ALA A 154 -12.92 10.64 -0.59
CA ALA A 154 -12.90 9.38 0.14
C ALA A 154 -14.24 9.11 0.86
N PHE A 155 -14.87 10.15 1.43
CA PHE A 155 -16.19 10.01 2.05
C PHE A 155 -17.29 9.73 1.03
N GLU A 156 -17.26 10.44 -0.11
CA GLU A 156 -18.20 10.21 -1.20
C GLU A 156 -18.09 8.78 -1.72
N ALA A 157 -16.87 8.31 -1.96
CA ALA A 157 -16.60 6.93 -2.38
C ALA A 157 -17.03 5.88 -1.35
N LEU A 158 -16.82 6.11 -0.05
CA LEU A 158 -17.30 5.22 1.01
C LEU A 158 -18.82 5.13 1.04
N ASN A 159 -19.50 6.28 0.92
CA ASN A 159 -20.96 6.32 0.85
C ASN A 159 -21.48 5.59 -0.38
N HIS A 160 -20.84 5.78 -1.54
CA HIS A 160 -21.21 5.07 -2.77
C HIS A 160 -20.95 3.57 -2.66
N ALA A 161 -19.81 3.15 -2.10
CA ALA A 161 -19.50 1.74 -1.86
C ALA A 161 -20.53 1.07 -0.95
N GLY A 162 -20.97 1.75 0.12
CA GLY A 162 -22.03 1.28 1.00
C GLY A 162 -23.38 1.10 0.30
N GLN A 163 -23.70 1.97 -0.66
CA GLN A 163 -24.90 1.84 -1.48
C GLN A 163 -24.81 0.70 -2.50
N GLU A 164 -23.66 0.54 -3.16
CA GLU A 164 -23.47 -0.49 -4.19
C GLU A 164 -23.38 -1.90 -3.61
N GLY A 165 -22.88 -2.04 -2.37
CA GLY A 165 -22.81 -3.33 -1.67
C GLY A 165 -21.91 -4.37 -2.37
N ARG A 166 -20.85 -3.91 -3.06
CA ARG A 166 -19.87 -4.80 -3.72
C ARG A 166 -18.83 -5.27 -2.74
N ASP A 167 -18.27 -6.45 -3.01
CA ASP A 167 -17.15 -6.97 -2.23
C ASP A 167 -15.88 -6.15 -2.49
N LEU A 168 -15.47 -5.36 -1.50
CA LEU A 168 -14.37 -4.40 -1.52
C LEU A 168 -13.75 -4.35 -0.12
N ILE A 169 -12.42 -4.40 -0.05
CA ILE A 169 -11.66 -4.31 1.20
C ILE A 169 -11.03 -2.93 1.29
N VAL A 170 -11.22 -2.23 2.41
CA VAL A 170 -10.54 -0.95 2.70
C VAL A 170 -9.64 -1.16 3.91
N VAL A 171 -8.33 -1.00 3.71
CA VAL A 171 -7.32 -1.03 4.76
C VAL A 171 -6.99 0.40 5.15
N LEU A 172 -7.39 0.78 6.37
CA LEU A 172 -7.09 2.07 6.96
C LEU A 172 -5.79 2.01 7.76
N ASN A 173 -4.75 2.67 7.27
CA ASN A 173 -3.51 2.92 8.00
C ASN A 173 -3.66 4.17 8.87
N ASP A 174 -4.07 3.99 10.12
CA ASP A 174 -4.20 5.05 11.11
C ASP A 174 -2.91 5.17 11.95
N ASN A 175 -2.12 6.19 11.64
CA ASN A 175 -0.90 6.55 12.37
C ASN A 175 -0.97 7.95 13.00
N GLU A 176 -2.16 8.58 12.99
CA GLU A 176 -2.45 9.94 13.46
C GLU A 176 -1.71 11.07 12.73
N MET A 177 -1.14 10.78 11.57
CA MET A 177 -0.29 11.70 10.82
C MET A 177 -0.74 11.83 9.35
N SER A 178 -0.84 13.07 8.89
CA SER A 178 -0.70 13.40 7.46
C SER A 178 0.79 13.68 7.20
N ILE A 179 1.15 14.92 6.82
CA ILE A 179 2.51 15.43 6.93
C ILE A 179 2.75 15.98 8.35
N SER A 180 1.76 16.71 8.87
CA SER A 180 1.61 17.07 10.28
C SER A 180 0.55 16.19 10.94
N LYS A 181 0.36 16.32 12.26
CA LYS A 181 -0.73 15.62 12.98
C LYS A 181 -2.07 15.79 12.26
N ASN A 182 -2.84 14.71 12.23
CA ASN A 182 -4.18 14.76 11.68
C ASN A 182 -5.10 15.62 12.54
N VAL A 183 -6.06 16.23 11.86
CA VAL A 183 -7.06 17.14 12.42
C VAL A 183 -8.44 16.71 11.96
N GLY A 184 -9.47 17.15 12.69
CA GLY A 184 -10.85 16.91 12.35
C GLY A 184 -11.52 15.80 13.17
N ALA A 185 -12.85 15.78 13.11
CA ALA A 185 -13.68 14.94 13.97
C ALA A 185 -13.45 13.43 13.76
N MET A 186 -13.12 13.02 12.53
CA MET A 186 -12.85 11.61 12.22
C MET A 186 -11.56 11.11 12.86
N SER A 187 -10.49 11.91 12.87
CA SER A 187 -9.26 11.55 13.57
C SER A 187 -9.50 11.38 15.08
N VAL A 188 -10.29 12.26 15.69
CA VAL A 188 -10.69 12.14 17.11
C VAL A 188 -11.53 10.88 17.36
N TYR A 189 -12.45 10.56 16.44
CA TYR A 189 -13.31 9.39 16.54
C TYR A 189 -12.52 8.08 16.44
N LEU A 190 -11.62 7.97 15.46
CA LEU A 190 -10.75 6.80 15.29
C LEU A 190 -9.83 6.58 16.51
N ASN A 191 -9.26 7.67 17.05
CA ASN A 191 -8.45 7.60 18.25
C ASN A 191 -9.22 7.03 19.46
N ARG A 192 -10.51 7.40 19.62
CA ARG A 192 -11.37 6.82 20.68
C ARG A 192 -11.60 5.32 20.47
N LEU A 193 -11.92 4.89 19.25
CA LEU A 193 -12.14 3.47 18.95
C LEU A 193 -10.89 2.62 19.24
N ARG A 194 -9.69 3.15 18.96
CA ARG A 194 -8.44 2.42 19.21
C ARG A 194 -8.10 2.30 20.70
N THR A 195 -8.48 3.29 21.51
CA THR A 195 -8.15 3.35 22.94
C THR A 195 -9.18 2.69 23.85
N ASP A 196 -10.32 2.28 23.28
CA ASP A 196 -11.40 1.54 23.95
C ASP A 196 -11.84 0.34 23.06
N PRO A 197 -11.00 -0.71 22.93
CA PRO A 197 -11.21 -1.82 22.00
C PRO A 197 -12.30 -2.81 22.42
#